data_AF-A0A329RCZ6-F1
#
_entry.id   AF-A0A329RCZ6-F1
#
_cell.length_a   1.000
_cell.length_b   1.000
_cell.length_c   1.000
_cell.angle_alpha   90.00
_cell.angle_beta   90.00
_cell.angle_gamma   90.00
#
_symmetry.space_group_name_H-M   'P 1'
#
loop_
_entity.id
_entity.type
_entity.pdbx_description
1 polymer ?
#
loop_
_entity_poly.entity_id
_entity_poly.type
_entity_poly.pdbx_seq_one_letter_code
_entity_poly.pdbx_strand_id
1 'polypeptide(L)'
;MLLDSGSDPDFQDIFGRSPLHWAARVNKPEVVRLLLTKGADVNLRDYRDHTPLLCAASSKNVSVDLFDCLVQHGADIDDRLPNGDTALHIAMKCEQKGTALALLDAGADVMETNRDGYRPLYALTQFALKIRDSLERANITSWLDLMDPTGIGGGSVWREEIARGIKNAEVIICLYTEDYPVSEWCLKELALAK
;
A
#
# COMPACT_ATOMS: atom_id res chain seq x y z
N MET A 1 25.90 -5.90 20.74
CA MET A 1 24.75 -6.41 19.96
C MET A 1 25.30 -7.42 18.94
N LEU A 2 24.57 -8.46 18.49
CA LEU A 2 25.15 -9.48 17.57
C LEU A 2 25.68 -8.88 16.25
N LEU A 3 25.03 -7.83 15.74
CA LEU A 3 25.44 -7.13 14.52
C LEU A 3 26.71 -6.27 14.72
N ASP A 4 27.09 -5.94 15.97
CA ASP A 4 28.36 -5.26 16.25
C ASP A 4 29.54 -6.24 16.25
N SER A 5 29.26 -7.55 16.22
CA SER A 5 30.25 -8.63 16.20
C SER A 5 30.57 -9.13 14.78
N GLY A 6 30.12 -8.41 13.75
CA GLY A 6 30.33 -8.78 12.34
C GLY A 6 29.40 -9.88 11.83
N SER A 7 28.29 -10.14 12.51
CA SER A 7 27.27 -11.06 12.01
C SER A 7 26.66 -10.51 10.73
N ASP A 8 26.54 -11.37 9.71
CA ASP A 8 25.88 -11.05 8.45
C ASP A 8 24.40 -10.72 8.70
N PRO A 9 23.94 -9.47 8.46
CA PRO A 9 22.55 -9.08 8.67
C PRO A 9 21.57 -9.79 7.72
N ASP A 10 22.07 -10.36 6.61
CA ASP A 10 21.27 -11.02 5.59
C ASP A 10 21.33 -12.55 5.64
N PHE A 11 21.93 -13.14 6.69
CA PHE A 11 21.91 -14.59 6.89
C PHE A 11 20.49 -15.15 6.77
N GLN A 12 20.32 -16.21 5.97
CA GLN A 12 19.02 -16.78 5.65
C GLN A 12 18.73 -18.09 6.40
N ASP A 13 17.49 -18.27 6.85
CA ASP A 13 17.00 -19.56 7.32
C ASP A 13 16.76 -20.56 6.16
N ILE A 14 16.25 -21.75 6.49
CA ILE A 14 15.95 -22.82 5.50
C ILE A 14 14.88 -22.44 4.46
N PHE A 15 14.20 -21.30 4.63
CA PHE A 15 13.21 -20.77 3.69
C PHE A 15 13.72 -19.54 2.93
N GLY A 16 15.00 -19.19 3.06
CA GLY A 16 15.58 -18.00 2.42
C GLY A 16 15.27 -16.70 3.18
N ARG A 17 14.78 -16.76 4.42
CA ARG A 17 14.38 -15.54 5.15
C ARG A 17 15.51 -15.00 6.01
N SER A 18 15.83 -13.73 5.80
CA SER A 18 16.74 -12.98 6.67
C SER A 18 16.06 -12.52 7.97
N PRO A 19 16.84 -12.10 8.99
CA PRO A 19 16.32 -11.39 10.15
C PRO A 19 15.35 -10.26 9.81
N LEU A 20 15.56 -9.56 8.69
CA LEU A 20 14.71 -8.45 8.24
C LEU A 20 13.30 -8.93 7.85
N HIS A 21 13.19 -10.07 7.16
CA HIS A 21 11.90 -10.70 6.85
C HIS A 21 11.11 -11.00 8.13
N TRP A 22 11.80 -11.56 9.12
CA TRP A 22 11.18 -11.90 10.39
C TRP A 22 10.76 -10.66 11.18
N ALA A 23 11.64 -9.65 11.28
CA ALA A 23 11.36 -8.39 11.95
C ALA A 23 10.16 -7.66 11.32
N ALA A 24 10.07 -7.64 9.99
CA ALA A 24 8.96 -7.07 9.25
C ALA A 24 7.66 -7.85 9.53
N ARG A 25 7.69 -9.18 9.43
CA ARG A 25 6.52 -10.04 9.71
C ARG A 25 6.01 -9.91 11.14
N VAL A 26 6.87 -9.78 12.14
CA VAL A 26 6.44 -9.64 13.54
C VAL A 26 6.14 -8.18 13.94
N ASN A 27 6.12 -7.25 12.97
CA ASN A 27 5.88 -5.83 13.17
C ASN A 27 6.77 -5.22 14.27
N LYS A 28 8.09 -5.26 14.07
CA LYS A 28 9.10 -4.67 14.96
C LYS A 28 9.87 -3.55 14.27
N PRO A 29 9.30 -2.34 14.15
CA PRO A 29 9.93 -1.21 13.44
C PRO A 29 11.35 -0.90 13.95
N GLU A 30 11.58 -0.97 15.26
CA GLU A 30 12.92 -0.69 15.82
C GLU A 30 13.98 -1.73 15.43
N VAL A 31 13.58 -2.99 15.26
CA VAL A 31 14.48 -4.05 14.78
C VAL A 31 14.70 -3.90 13.28
N VAL A 32 13.66 -3.54 12.52
CA VAL A 32 13.76 -3.23 11.09
C VAL A 32 14.74 -2.07 10.86
N ARG A 33 14.56 -0.94 11.55
CA ARG A 33 15.47 0.23 11.51
C ARG A 33 16.91 -0.15 11.81
N LEU A 34 17.11 -0.95 12.86
CA LEU A 34 18.43 -1.40 13.27
C LEU A 34 19.09 -2.26 12.18
N LEU A 35 18.38 -3.24 11.62
CA LEU A 35 18.91 -4.14 10.59
C LEU A 35 19.26 -3.36 9.31
N LEU A 36 18.40 -2.45 8.88
CA LEU A 36 18.64 -1.59 7.72
C LEU A 36 19.85 -0.67 7.93
N THR A 37 20.00 -0.08 9.12
CA THR A 37 21.18 0.74 9.48
C THR A 37 22.48 -0.07 9.48
N LYS A 38 22.38 -1.39 9.69
CA LYS A 38 23.50 -2.33 9.64
C LYS A 38 23.73 -2.93 8.24
N GLY A 39 23.01 -2.44 7.23
CA GLY A 39 23.22 -2.81 5.83
C GLY A 39 22.48 -4.06 5.37
N ALA A 40 21.41 -4.47 6.07
CA ALA A 40 20.52 -5.53 5.59
C ALA A 40 19.90 -5.12 4.24
N ASP A 41 19.84 -6.04 3.28
CA ASP A 41 19.18 -5.83 2.01
C ASP A 41 17.66 -5.80 2.19
N VAL A 42 17.09 -4.60 1.99
CA VAL A 42 15.66 -4.32 2.11
C VAL A 42 14.82 -5.07 1.07
N ASN A 43 15.43 -5.45 -0.06
CA ASN A 43 14.77 -6.09 -1.20
C ASN A 43 15.13 -7.58 -1.34
N LEU A 44 15.83 -8.16 -0.35
CA LEU A 44 16.16 -9.58 -0.34
C LEU A 44 14.89 -10.41 -0.43
N ARG A 45 14.86 -11.41 -1.32
CA ARG A 45 13.70 -12.30 -1.49
C ARG A 45 13.90 -13.64 -0.78
N ASP A 46 12.85 -14.12 -0.12
CA ASP A 46 12.75 -15.51 0.36
C ASP A 46 12.49 -16.49 -0.80
N TYR A 47 12.50 -17.80 -0.54
CA TYR A 47 12.27 -18.81 -1.60
C TYR A 47 10.86 -18.81 -2.20
N ARG A 48 9.96 -17.97 -1.71
CA ARG A 48 8.63 -17.72 -2.27
C ARG A 48 8.53 -16.32 -2.85
N ASP A 49 9.66 -15.71 -3.19
CA ASP A 49 9.79 -14.37 -3.74
C ASP A 49 9.25 -13.25 -2.84
N HIS A 50 9.04 -13.48 -1.54
CA HIS A 50 8.60 -12.41 -0.65
C HIS A 50 9.80 -11.57 -0.23
N THR A 51 9.70 -10.25 -0.39
CA THR A 51 10.56 -9.28 0.29
C THR A 51 10.12 -9.09 1.74
N PRO A 52 10.93 -8.46 2.61
CA PRO A 52 10.49 -8.04 3.94
C PRO A 52 9.19 -7.24 3.94
N LEU A 53 9.00 -6.35 2.96
CA LEU A 53 7.77 -5.55 2.81
C LEU A 53 6.56 -6.45 2.54
N LEU A 54 6.67 -7.39 1.60
CA LEU A 54 5.60 -8.36 1.29
C LEU A 54 5.32 -9.29 2.48
N CYS A 55 6.34 -9.63 3.29
CA CYS A 55 6.15 -10.39 4.53
C CYS A 55 5.33 -9.61 5.56
N ALA A 56 5.59 -8.31 5.75
CA ALA A 56 4.82 -7.45 6.64
C ALA A 56 3.36 -7.33 6.20
N ALA A 57 3.08 -7.31 4.90
CA ALA A 57 1.71 -7.19 4.36
C ALA A 57 0.77 -8.32 4.82
N SER A 58 1.30 -9.51 5.12
CA SER A 58 0.51 -10.64 5.63
C SER A 58 0.19 -10.57 7.14
N SER A 59 0.74 -9.59 7.86
CA SER A 59 0.65 -9.47 9.31
C SER A 59 -0.48 -8.57 9.77
N LYS A 60 -0.92 -8.78 11.02
CA LYS A 60 -1.98 -8.00 11.67
C LYS A 60 -1.44 -6.66 12.19
N ASN A 61 -2.16 -5.58 11.90
CA ASN A 61 -1.95 -4.23 12.46
C ASN A 61 -0.50 -3.74 12.33
N VAL A 62 0.08 -3.87 11.14
CA VAL A 62 1.38 -3.27 10.84
C VAL A 62 1.27 -1.75 10.85
N SER A 63 2.22 -1.08 11.49
CA SER A 63 2.27 0.39 11.55
C SER A 63 2.73 0.98 10.21
N VAL A 64 2.18 2.13 9.83
CA VAL A 64 2.66 2.91 8.68
C VAL A 64 4.18 3.18 8.77
N ASP A 65 4.69 3.50 9.96
CA ASP A 65 6.12 3.70 10.23
C ASP A 65 7.04 2.56 9.75
N LEU A 66 6.53 1.33 9.72
CA LEU A 66 7.30 0.17 9.25
C LEU A 66 7.44 0.21 7.74
N PHE A 67 6.35 0.49 7.02
CA PHE A 67 6.37 0.61 5.57
C PHE A 67 7.17 1.84 5.13
N ASP A 68 6.95 2.98 5.78
CA ASP A 68 7.74 4.19 5.55
C ASP A 68 9.24 3.93 5.74
N CYS A 69 9.61 3.22 6.81
CA CYS A 69 11.00 2.86 7.05
C CYS A 69 11.58 1.99 5.94
N LEU A 70 10.84 0.97 5.47
CA LEU A 70 11.29 0.10 4.38
C LEU A 70 11.43 0.89 3.06
N VAL A 71 10.43 1.70 2.71
CA VAL A 71 10.42 2.53 1.50
C VAL A 71 11.55 3.56 1.51
N GLN A 72 11.80 4.21 2.65
CA GLN A 72 12.94 5.15 2.82
C GLN A 72 14.30 4.49 2.59
N HIS A 73 14.41 3.17 2.82
CA HIS A 73 15.63 2.42 2.57
C HIS A 73 15.66 1.74 1.18
N GLY A 74 14.68 2.05 0.32
CA GLY A 74 14.66 1.61 -1.08
C GLY A 74 13.77 0.40 -1.36
N ALA A 75 12.86 0.03 -0.46
CA ALA A 75 11.80 -0.92 -0.79
C ALA A 75 10.81 -0.29 -1.78
N ASP A 76 10.35 -1.07 -2.74
CA ASP A 76 9.21 -0.71 -3.58
C ASP A 76 7.91 -1.11 -2.86
N ILE A 77 7.05 -0.13 -2.59
CA ILE A 77 5.75 -0.34 -1.91
C ILE A 77 4.81 -1.19 -2.76
N ASP A 78 4.99 -1.16 -4.09
CA ASP A 78 4.19 -1.89 -5.07
C ASP A 78 4.96 -3.08 -5.67
N ASP A 79 6.00 -3.55 -4.97
CA ASP A 79 6.71 -4.77 -5.37
C ASP A 79 5.73 -5.93 -5.54
N ARG A 80 6.00 -6.77 -6.55
CA ARG A 80 5.07 -7.81 -6.99
C ARG A 80 5.62 -9.21 -6.72
N LEU A 81 4.73 -10.07 -6.24
CA LEU A 81 4.94 -11.51 -6.28
C LEU A 81 4.86 -12.04 -7.72
N PRO A 82 5.32 -13.28 -7.98
CA PRO A 82 5.21 -13.90 -9.30
C PRO A 82 3.79 -14.01 -9.85
N ASN A 83 2.76 -14.00 -9.00
CA ASN A 83 1.36 -13.97 -9.43
C ASN A 83 0.82 -12.54 -9.68
N GLY A 84 1.67 -11.52 -9.54
CA GLY A 84 1.31 -10.10 -9.67
C GLY A 84 0.70 -9.48 -8.42
N ASP A 85 0.59 -10.21 -7.31
CA ASP A 85 0.09 -9.63 -6.07
C ASP A 85 1.10 -8.64 -5.48
N THR A 86 0.64 -7.43 -5.20
CA THR A 86 1.36 -6.42 -4.39
C THR A 86 1.12 -6.66 -2.89
N ALA A 87 1.83 -5.90 -2.05
CA ALA A 87 1.57 -5.87 -0.61
C ALA A 87 0.09 -5.61 -0.28
N LEU A 88 -0.56 -4.68 -1.00
CA LEU A 88 -1.97 -4.37 -0.77
C LEU A 88 -2.88 -5.55 -1.13
N HIS A 89 -2.58 -6.28 -2.21
CA HIS A 89 -3.30 -7.52 -2.55
C HIS A 89 -3.20 -8.55 -1.42
N ILE A 90 -1.99 -8.76 -0.87
CA ILE A 90 -1.74 -9.71 0.21
C ILE A 90 -2.52 -9.32 1.46
N ALA A 91 -2.43 -8.05 1.89
CA ALA A 91 -3.14 -7.56 3.07
C ALA A 91 -4.65 -7.75 2.96
N MET A 92 -5.22 -7.49 1.77
CA MET A 92 -6.64 -7.68 1.50
C MET A 92 -7.05 -9.16 1.49
N LYS A 93 -6.29 -10.04 0.83
CA LYS A 93 -6.53 -11.49 0.83
C LYS A 93 -6.44 -12.11 2.22
N CYS A 94 -5.58 -11.57 3.08
CA CYS A 94 -5.43 -11.98 4.46
C CYS A 94 -6.40 -11.27 5.43
N GLU A 95 -7.32 -10.44 4.94
CA GLU A 95 -8.27 -9.63 5.73
C GLU A 95 -7.62 -8.70 6.77
N GLN A 96 -6.38 -8.26 6.51
CA GLN A 96 -5.60 -7.41 7.41
C GLN A 96 -5.90 -5.93 7.20
N LYS A 97 -7.09 -5.49 7.62
CA LYS A 97 -7.59 -4.13 7.41
C LYS A 97 -6.63 -3.04 7.92
N GLY A 98 -6.08 -3.18 9.13
CA GLY A 98 -5.15 -2.19 9.67
C GLY A 98 -3.87 -2.07 8.85
N THR A 99 -3.36 -3.20 8.37
CA THR A 99 -2.17 -3.25 7.51
C THR A 99 -2.44 -2.70 6.12
N ALA A 100 -3.62 -2.97 5.55
CA ALA A 100 -4.05 -2.40 4.28
C ALA A 100 -4.16 -0.87 4.38
N LEU A 101 -4.69 -0.32 5.48
CA LEU A 101 -4.70 1.14 5.71
C LEU A 101 -3.28 1.69 5.78
N ALA A 102 -2.39 1.06 6.55
CA ALA A 102 -1.01 1.48 6.66
C ALA A 102 -0.25 1.45 5.31
N LEU A 103 -0.55 0.48 4.44
CA LEU A 103 0.01 0.43 3.08
C LEU A 103 -0.47 1.60 2.22
N LEU A 104 -1.76 1.95 2.32
CA LEU A 104 -2.32 3.12 1.61
C LEU A 104 -1.73 4.43 2.12
N ASP A 105 -1.56 4.55 3.44
CA ASP A 105 -0.92 5.72 4.05
C ASP A 105 0.55 5.84 3.61
N ALA A 106 1.23 4.71 3.42
CA ALA A 106 2.59 4.64 2.85
C ALA A 106 2.63 4.81 1.32
N GLY A 107 1.49 4.99 0.66
CA GLY A 107 1.39 5.33 -0.76
C GLY A 107 1.32 4.15 -1.74
N ALA A 108 0.87 2.97 -1.29
CA ALA A 108 0.63 1.82 -2.16
C ALA A 108 -0.46 2.11 -3.23
N ASP A 109 -0.22 1.67 -4.46
CA ASP A 109 -1.16 1.83 -5.57
C ASP A 109 -2.33 0.84 -5.47
N VAL A 110 -3.53 1.38 -5.57
CA VAL A 110 -4.80 0.63 -5.48
C VAL A 110 -5.32 0.13 -6.83
N MET A 111 -4.77 0.66 -7.93
CA MET A 111 -5.15 0.33 -9.29
C MET A 111 -4.36 -0.82 -9.87
N GLU A 112 -3.31 -1.24 -9.18
CA GLU A 112 -2.52 -2.39 -9.51
C GLU A 112 -3.42 -3.61 -9.77
N THR A 113 -3.09 -4.37 -10.81
CA THR A 113 -3.82 -5.59 -11.13
C THR A 113 -2.86 -6.75 -11.06
N ASN A 114 -3.25 -7.79 -10.33
CA ASN A 114 -2.50 -9.03 -10.36
C ASN A 114 -2.72 -9.76 -11.72
N ARG A 115 -2.04 -10.89 -11.93
CA ARG A 115 -2.12 -11.63 -13.20
C ARG A 115 -3.50 -12.21 -13.51
N ASP A 116 -4.35 -12.35 -12.50
CA ASP A 116 -5.73 -12.79 -12.65
C ASP A 116 -6.68 -11.62 -12.98
N GLY A 117 -6.17 -10.39 -13.08
CA GLY A 117 -6.94 -9.17 -13.32
C GLY A 117 -7.64 -8.62 -12.08
N TYR A 118 -7.37 -9.17 -10.90
CA TYR A 118 -7.93 -8.65 -9.65
C TYR A 118 -7.20 -7.38 -9.22
N ARG A 119 -7.97 -6.36 -8.85
CA ARG A 119 -7.46 -5.17 -8.14
C ARG A 119 -7.51 -5.41 -6.62
N PRO A 120 -6.57 -4.87 -5.83
CA PRO A 120 -6.55 -5.03 -4.39
C PRO A 120 -7.87 -4.58 -3.73
N LEU A 121 -8.41 -3.43 -4.17
CA LEU A 121 -9.63 -2.84 -3.61
C LEU A 121 -10.95 -3.43 -4.13
N TYR A 122 -10.95 -4.20 -5.23
CA TYR A 122 -12.18 -4.82 -5.74
C TYR A 122 -12.83 -5.76 -4.71
N ALA A 123 -12.06 -6.24 -3.74
CA ALA A 123 -12.50 -7.20 -2.74
C ALA A 123 -13.43 -6.62 -1.65
N LEU A 124 -13.50 -5.32 -1.34
CA LEU A 124 -14.43 -4.83 -0.29
C LEU A 124 -14.87 -3.35 -0.44
N THR A 125 -16.08 -3.14 -0.96
CA THR A 125 -16.88 -1.89 -0.82
C THR A 125 -16.96 -1.42 0.64
N GLN A 126 -16.89 -2.33 1.61
CA GLN A 126 -16.91 -2.01 3.05
C GLN A 126 -15.58 -1.49 3.62
N PHE A 127 -14.45 -1.86 3.02
CA PHE A 127 -13.14 -1.31 3.40
C PHE A 127 -13.01 0.11 2.86
N ALA A 128 -13.49 0.28 1.62
CA ALA A 128 -13.66 1.56 0.98
C ALA A 128 -14.43 2.59 1.85
N LEU A 129 -15.59 2.21 2.38
CA LEU A 129 -16.40 3.07 3.26
C LEU A 129 -15.69 3.48 4.56
N LYS A 130 -14.78 2.65 5.08
CA LYS A 130 -14.03 2.93 6.33
C LYS A 130 -12.83 3.84 6.11
N ILE A 131 -12.17 3.73 4.95
CA ILE A 131 -11.13 4.70 4.56
C ILE A 131 -11.74 6.09 4.46
N ARG A 132 -12.91 6.20 3.82
CA ARG A 132 -13.66 7.45 3.72
C ARG A 132 -13.93 8.06 5.10
N ASP A 133 -14.50 7.29 6.03
CA ASP A 133 -14.78 7.72 7.40
C ASP A 133 -13.50 8.09 8.19
N SER A 134 -12.36 7.44 7.92
CA SER A 134 -11.08 7.81 8.53
C SER A 134 -10.53 9.15 7.99
N LEU A 135 -10.65 9.41 6.69
CA LEU A 135 -10.25 10.66 6.04
C LEU A 135 -11.15 11.83 6.48
N GLU A 136 -12.46 11.59 6.61
CA GLU A 136 -13.43 12.55 7.13
C GLU A 136 -13.09 12.96 8.58
N ARG A 137 -12.72 12.01 9.44
CA ARG A 137 -12.28 12.28 10.83
C ARG A 137 -10.94 13.01 10.92
N ALA A 138 -10.06 12.85 9.93
CA ALA A 138 -8.82 13.62 9.81
C ALA A 138 -9.06 15.07 9.33
N ASN A 139 -10.34 15.47 9.21
CA ASN A 139 -10.78 16.81 8.81
C ASN A 139 -10.35 17.20 7.38
N ILE A 140 -10.10 16.19 6.54
CA ILE A 140 -9.93 16.34 5.09
C ILE A 140 -11.34 16.45 4.49
N THR A 141 -11.99 17.59 4.70
CA THR A 141 -13.44 17.78 4.50
C THR A 141 -13.82 18.49 3.18
N SER A 142 -12.88 18.83 2.31
CA SER A 142 -13.17 19.68 1.13
C SER A 142 -13.60 18.93 -0.13
N TRP A 143 -14.34 17.82 -0.01
CA TRP A 143 -14.76 17.03 -1.18
C TRP A 143 -16.24 17.21 -1.55
N LEU A 144 -17.09 17.49 -0.57
CA LEU A 144 -18.54 17.59 -0.76
C LEU A 144 -18.94 18.82 -1.60
N ASP A 145 -18.10 19.84 -1.68
CA ASP A 145 -18.32 21.02 -2.54
C ASP A 145 -17.95 20.79 -4.02
N LEU A 146 -17.28 19.68 -4.36
CA LEU A 146 -16.80 19.37 -5.72
C LEU A 146 -17.77 18.50 -6.54
N MET A 147 -18.80 17.97 -5.90
CA MET A 147 -19.85 17.17 -6.52
C MET A 147 -21.08 18.05 -6.80
N ASP A 148 -20.89 19.18 -7.50
CA ASP A 148 -22.03 19.88 -8.10
C ASP A 148 -22.59 18.99 -9.23
N PRO A 149 -23.80 18.45 -9.09
CA PRO A 149 -24.40 17.57 -10.09
C PRO A 149 -24.71 18.29 -11.43
N THR A 150 -24.46 19.61 -11.53
CA THR A 150 -24.62 20.37 -12.78
C THR A 150 -23.44 20.24 -13.76
N GLY A 151 -22.32 19.63 -13.35
CA GLY A 151 -21.27 19.19 -14.29
C GLY A 151 -20.30 20.27 -14.81
N ILE A 152 -20.26 21.47 -14.23
CA ILE A 152 -19.35 22.55 -14.67
C ILE A 152 -18.49 23.00 -13.48
N GLY A 153 -17.38 22.29 -13.21
CA GLY A 153 -16.35 22.79 -12.29
C GLY A 153 -15.63 21.73 -11.45
N GLY A 154 -16.17 20.53 -11.30
CA GLY A 154 -15.58 19.49 -10.44
C GLY A 154 -14.25 18.93 -10.97
N GLY A 155 -14.23 18.48 -12.23
CA GLY A 155 -13.11 17.69 -12.75
C GLY A 155 -11.77 18.41 -12.88
N SER A 156 -11.72 19.74 -12.94
CA SER A 156 -10.45 20.49 -13.06
C SER A 156 -9.66 20.53 -11.75
N VAL A 157 -10.35 20.65 -10.62
CA VAL A 157 -9.71 20.72 -9.30
C VAL A 157 -9.12 19.36 -8.92
N TRP A 158 -9.83 18.26 -9.21
CA TRP A 158 -9.33 16.90 -9.02
C TRP A 158 -8.08 16.60 -9.85
N ARG A 159 -8.07 17.03 -11.12
CA ARG A 159 -6.91 16.88 -12.00
C ARG A 159 -5.71 17.70 -11.54
N GLU A 160 -5.94 18.89 -10.97
CA GLU A 160 -4.86 19.72 -10.43
C GLU A 160 -4.29 19.14 -9.12
N GLU A 161 -5.11 18.55 -8.26
CA GLU A 161 -4.67 17.88 -7.03
C GLU A 161 -3.95 16.54 -7.30
N ILE A 162 -4.39 15.78 -8.30
CA ILE A 162 -3.64 14.62 -8.84
C ILE A 162 -2.28 15.06 -9.37
N ALA A 163 -2.24 16.14 -10.17
CA ALA A 163 -0.99 16.70 -10.69
C ALA A 163 -0.08 17.27 -9.59
N ARG A 164 -0.61 17.64 -8.42
CA ARG A 164 0.15 18.06 -7.22
C ARG A 164 0.68 16.89 -6.38
N GLY A 165 0.44 15.64 -6.81
CA GLY A 165 0.99 14.45 -6.17
C GLY A 165 0.10 13.84 -5.09
N ILE A 166 -1.18 14.22 -5.01
CA ILE A 166 -2.16 13.50 -4.19
C ILE A 166 -2.51 12.18 -4.91
N LYS A 167 -1.72 11.14 -4.66
CA LYS A 167 -1.88 9.80 -5.25
C LYS A 167 -3.20 9.10 -4.87
N ASN A 168 -3.91 9.62 -3.85
CA ASN A 168 -5.12 9.00 -3.27
C ASN A 168 -6.45 9.50 -3.85
N ALA A 169 -6.47 10.44 -4.79
CA ALA A 169 -7.69 10.89 -5.45
C ALA A 169 -8.42 9.75 -6.21
N GLU A 170 -7.66 8.78 -6.71
CA GLU A 170 -8.18 7.61 -7.41
C GLU A 170 -8.81 6.57 -6.47
N VAL A 171 -8.28 6.45 -5.24
CA VAL A 171 -8.94 5.71 -4.16
C VAL A 171 -10.32 6.30 -3.97
N ILE A 172 -10.42 7.63 -3.86
CA ILE A 172 -11.68 8.34 -3.64
C ILE A 172 -12.70 8.04 -4.77
N ILE A 173 -12.31 8.01 -6.05
CA ILE A 173 -13.24 7.61 -7.13
C ILE A 173 -13.74 6.16 -6.94
N CYS A 174 -12.87 5.23 -6.53
CA CYS A 174 -13.24 3.85 -6.20
C CYS A 174 -14.15 3.76 -4.95
N LEU A 175 -14.00 4.67 -3.99
CA LEU A 175 -14.79 4.68 -2.74
C LEU A 175 -16.21 5.21 -2.95
N TYR A 176 -16.41 6.12 -3.91
CA TYR A 176 -17.62 6.94 -4.00
C TYR A 176 -18.62 6.53 -5.07
N THR A 177 -18.29 5.60 -5.98
CA THR A 177 -19.27 5.06 -6.93
C THR A 177 -19.53 3.59 -6.64
N GLU A 178 -20.72 3.27 -6.13
CA GLU A 178 -21.18 1.88 -5.94
C GLU A 178 -21.09 1.07 -7.25
N ASP A 179 -21.10 1.77 -8.39
CA ASP A 179 -20.99 1.26 -9.76
C ASP A 179 -19.59 1.48 -10.40
N TYR A 180 -18.55 1.79 -9.62
CA TYR A 180 -17.18 2.05 -10.11
C TYR A 180 -16.66 1.03 -11.16
N PRO A 181 -16.85 -0.29 -10.98
CA PRO A 181 -16.33 -1.27 -11.93
C PRO A 181 -17.00 -1.22 -13.32
N VAL A 182 -18.15 -0.56 -13.44
CA VAL A 182 -18.97 -0.49 -14.66
C VAL A 182 -19.19 0.93 -15.17
N SER A 183 -18.74 1.96 -14.44
CA SER A 183 -18.87 3.36 -14.86
C SER A 183 -17.85 3.75 -15.93
N GLU A 184 -18.31 3.86 -17.17
CA GLU A 184 -17.50 4.29 -18.32
C GLU A 184 -16.92 5.71 -18.13
N TRP A 185 -17.61 6.57 -17.39
CA TRP A 185 -17.13 7.91 -17.06
C TRP A 185 -15.95 7.86 -16.09
N CYS A 186 -16.05 7.07 -15.01
CA CYS A 186 -14.95 6.91 -14.04
C CYS A 186 -13.69 6.32 -14.70
N LEU A 187 -13.86 5.33 -15.58
CA LEU A 187 -12.75 4.71 -16.31
C LEU A 187 -12.06 5.68 -17.30
N LYS A 188 -12.83 6.57 -17.94
CA LYS A 188 -12.29 7.60 -18.86
C LYS A 188 -11.52 8.68 -18.12
N GLU A 189 -12.04 9.18 -16.99
CA GLU A 189 -11.34 10.17 -16.17
C GLU A 189 -10.05 9.59 -15.58
N LEU A 190 -10.05 8.31 -15.17
CA LEU A 190 -8.83 7.63 -14.69
C LEU A 190 -7.74 7.52 -15.78
N ALA A 191 -8.14 7.22 -17.01
CA ALA A 191 -7.20 7.13 -18.13
C ALA A 191 -6.54 8.48 -18.46
N LEU A 192 -7.19 9.59 -18.11
CA LEU A 192 -6.68 10.96 -18.28
C LEU A 192 -5.80 11.43 -17.11
N ALA A 193 -5.83 10.73 -15.98
CA ALA A 193 -5.11 11.08 -14.76
C ALA A 193 -3.69 10.49 -14.65
N LYS A 194 -3.33 9.53 -15.53
CA LYS A 194 -1.98 8.97 -15.66
C LYS A 194 -1.00 9.93 -16.34
#